data_AF-A0A9D8XK58-F1
#
_entry.id   AF-A0A9D8XK58-F1
#
_cell.length_a   1.000
_cell.length_b   1.000
_cell.length_c   1.000
_cell.angle_alpha   90.00
_cell.angle_beta   90.00
_cell.angle_gamma   90.00
#
_symmetry.space_group_name_H-M   'P 1'
#
loop_
_entity.id
_entity.type
_entity.pdbx_description
1 polymer ?
#
loop_
_entity_poly.entity_id
_entity_poly.type
_entity_poly.pdbx_seq_one_letter_code
_entity_poly.pdbx_strand_id
1 'polypeptide(L)'
;MKTLYRVALSMLPNMSLKKAQALLAIINGDLSLLFQAGIEKEIPQLSEAILNELKSGQALRRAEEELNFVERNGIRIFFWDDEDYPARLKACVDAPLLFYVKGDVNLDAWKTLAVVGTRKMTIEGKCQTEKLIDDLAANFPDILIVSGLAYGVDICAHRRALQNGLPTLAVVAHGLNNLYPSSHRGTAKEMIASGGGILSEFPKGTEAFKQHFVQRN
;
A
#
# COMPACT_ATOMS: atom_id res chain seq x y z
N MET A 1 -10.40 8.93 -15.85
CA MET A 1 -9.36 9.85 -15.31
C MET A 1 -7.99 9.29 -15.67
N LYS A 2 -7.04 10.04 -16.26
CA LYS A 2 -5.72 9.47 -16.61
C LYS A 2 -4.96 9.10 -15.32
N THR A 3 -4.56 7.84 -15.17
CA THR A 3 -3.83 7.29 -14.00
C THR A 3 -2.63 8.15 -13.59
N LEU A 4 -1.96 8.79 -14.57
CA LEU A 4 -0.89 9.76 -14.34
C LEU A 4 -1.24 10.85 -13.34
N TYR A 5 -2.41 11.48 -13.48
CA TYR A 5 -2.78 12.57 -12.59
C TYR A 5 -3.17 12.09 -11.19
N ARG A 6 -3.70 10.86 -11.07
CA ARG A 6 -3.97 10.23 -9.76
C ARG A 6 -2.68 9.97 -9.00
N VAL A 7 -1.66 9.43 -9.68
CA VAL A 7 -0.33 9.23 -9.10
C VAL A 7 0.30 10.59 -8.76
N ALA A 8 0.26 11.56 -9.67
CA ALA A 8 0.81 12.89 -9.43
C ALA A 8 0.14 13.59 -8.23
N LEU A 9 -1.17 13.44 -8.06
CA LEU A 9 -1.90 13.95 -6.90
C LEU A 9 -1.36 13.37 -5.59
N SER A 10 -1.12 12.05 -5.55
CA SER A 10 -0.54 11.38 -4.36
C SER A 10 0.88 11.83 -4.04
N MET A 11 1.62 12.38 -5.01
CA MET A 11 2.99 12.87 -4.85
C MET A 11 3.08 14.32 -4.37
N LEU A 12 1.94 15.02 -4.27
CA LEU A 12 1.89 16.36 -3.72
C LEU A 12 2.19 16.34 -2.20
N PRO A 13 2.87 17.36 -1.65
CA PRO A 13 3.26 17.38 -0.25
C PRO A 13 2.07 17.25 0.71
N ASN A 14 2.18 16.32 1.67
CA ASN A 14 1.18 16.10 2.73
C ASN A 14 -0.25 15.87 2.18
N MET A 15 -0.37 15.17 1.05
CA MET A 15 -1.65 14.88 0.43
C MET A 15 -2.35 13.70 1.12
N SER A 16 -3.41 13.98 1.86
CA SER A 16 -4.30 12.96 2.42
C SER A 16 -5.54 12.78 1.55
N LEU A 17 -6.26 11.67 1.75
CA LEU A 17 -7.53 11.41 1.06
C LEU A 17 -8.51 12.59 1.19
N LYS A 18 -8.69 13.13 2.41
CA LYS A 18 -9.57 14.28 2.66
C LYS A 18 -9.17 15.52 1.86
N LYS A 19 -7.86 15.82 1.79
CA LYS A 19 -7.36 16.97 1.01
C LYS A 19 -7.57 16.75 -0.48
N ALA A 20 -7.26 15.55 -0.98
CA ALA A 20 -7.47 15.18 -2.37
C ALA A 20 -8.95 15.29 -2.77
N GLN A 21 -9.88 14.82 -1.94
CA GLN A 21 -11.32 14.96 -2.16
C GLN A 21 -11.76 16.43 -2.20
N ALA A 22 -11.25 17.26 -1.28
CA ALA A 22 -11.54 18.69 -1.29
C ALA A 22 -11.03 19.36 -2.58
N LEU A 23 -9.84 18.99 -3.07
CA LEU A 23 -9.31 19.51 -4.33
C LEU A 23 -10.12 19.03 -5.54
N LEU A 24 -10.48 17.75 -5.58
CA LEU A 24 -11.31 17.17 -6.62
C LEU A 24 -12.68 17.86 -6.72
N ALA A 25 -13.28 18.24 -5.59
CA ALA A 25 -14.54 18.96 -5.56
C ALA A 25 -14.43 20.37 -6.18
N ILE A 26 -13.29 21.05 -6.00
CA ILE A 26 -13.07 22.40 -6.56
C ILE A 26 -12.90 22.36 -8.08
N ILE A 27 -12.20 21.34 -8.59
CA ILE A 27 -11.90 21.19 -10.03
C ILE A 27 -12.93 20.34 -10.79
N ASN A 28 -14.13 20.15 -10.23
CA ASN A 28 -15.22 19.34 -10.80
C ASN A 28 -14.79 17.92 -11.23
N GLY A 29 -13.83 17.33 -10.49
CA GLY A 29 -13.33 15.99 -10.75
C GLY A 29 -12.32 15.86 -11.90
N ASP A 30 -11.98 16.93 -12.62
CA ASP A 30 -10.95 16.85 -13.67
C ASP A 30 -9.56 17.14 -13.10
N LEU A 31 -8.86 16.08 -12.68
CA LEU A 31 -7.48 16.18 -12.18
C LEU A 31 -6.50 16.79 -13.18
N SER A 32 -6.78 16.77 -14.48
CA SER A 32 -5.85 17.37 -15.45
C SER A 32 -5.74 18.88 -15.27
N LEU A 33 -6.82 19.55 -14.82
CA LEU A 33 -6.85 20.98 -14.52
C LEU A 33 -5.90 21.34 -13.38
N LEU A 34 -5.72 20.45 -12.40
CA LEU A 34 -4.83 20.69 -11.26
C LEU A 34 -3.37 20.88 -11.68
N PHE A 35 -2.97 20.34 -12.83
CA PHE A 35 -1.60 20.43 -13.33
C PHE A 35 -1.47 21.37 -14.53
N GLN A 36 -2.53 22.13 -14.85
CA GLN A 36 -2.46 23.21 -15.85
C GLN A 36 -1.92 24.50 -15.24
N ALA A 37 -1.24 25.30 -16.06
CA ALA A 37 -0.72 26.58 -15.62
C ALA A 37 -1.86 27.55 -15.25
N GLY A 38 -1.74 28.22 -14.10
CA GLY A 38 -2.70 29.25 -13.67
C GLY A 38 -3.79 28.76 -12.72
N ILE A 39 -3.87 27.45 -12.43
CA ILE A 39 -4.84 26.88 -11.49
C ILE A 39 -4.71 27.46 -10.07
N GLU A 40 -3.54 27.97 -9.70
CA GLU A 40 -3.30 28.63 -8.42
C GLU A 40 -4.20 29.86 -8.20
N LYS A 41 -4.70 30.47 -9.27
CA LYS A 41 -5.64 31.60 -9.22
C LYS A 41 -7.06 31.15 -8.89
N GLU A 42 -7.40 29.91 -9.21
CA GLU A 42 -8.73 29.32 -8.99
C GLU A 42 -8.82 28.62 -7.62
N ILE A 43 -7.68 28.22 -7.04
CA ILE A 43 -7.62 27.54 -5.73
C ILE A 43 -6.72 28.33 -4.75
N PRO A 44 -7.16 29.49 -4.24
CA PRO A 44 -6.34 30.33 -3.35
C PRO A 44 -6.04 29.70 -1.98
N GLN A 45 -6.71 28.59 -1.62
CA GLN A 45 -6.52 27.89 -0.35
C GLN A 45 -5.40 26.83 -0.40
N LEU A 46 -4.68 26.70 -1.53
CA LEU A 46 -3.56 25.78 -1.64
C LEU A 46 -2.38 26.24 -0.76
N SER A 47 -1.73 25.28 -0.10
CA SER A 47 -0.50 25.57 0.62
C SER A 47 0.62 25.95 -0.36
N GLU A 48 1.54 26.81 0.10
CA GLU A 48 2.68 27.25 -0.69
C GLU A 48 3.54 26.07 -1.20
N ALA A 49 3.65 25.01 -0.40
CA ALA A 49 4.33 23.79 -0.78
C ALA A 49 3.69 23.08 -1.99
N ILE A 50 2.35 22.99 -2.02
CA ILE A 50 1.64 22.39 -3.16
C ILE A 50 1.77 23.29 -4.39
N LEU A 51 1.64 24.61 -4.22
CA LEU A 51 1.79 25.57 -5.31
C LEU A 51 3.18 25.50 -5.97
N ASN A 52 4.23 25.44 -5.16
CA ASN A 52 5.61 25.30 -5.66
C ASN A 52 5.80 23.98 -6.41
N GLU A 53 5.24 22.88 -5.90
CA GLU A 53 5.30 21.58 -6.54
C GLU A 53 4.59 21.59 -7.91
N LEU A 54 3.37 22.14 -7.97
CA LEU A 54 2.60 22.28 -9.21
C LEU A 54 3.34 23.13 -10.26
N LYS A 55 3.88 24.29 -9.85
CA LYS A 55 4.66 25.17 -10.75
C LYS A 55 5.93 24.51 -11.27
N SER A 56 6.60 23.72 -10.44
CA SER A 56 7.84 23.05 -10.82
C SER A 56 7.63 21.86 -11.78
N GLY A 57 6.41 21.32 -11.84
CA GLY A 57 6.06 20.11 -12.58
C GLY A 57 6.74 18.84 -12.05
N GLN A 58 7.38 18.88 -10.87
CA GLN A 58 8.11 17.74 -10.31
C GLN A 58 7.20 16.58 -9.97
N ALA A 59 6.00 16.82 -9.43
CA ALA A 59 5.03 15.77 -9.14
C ALA A 59 4.62 14.98 -10.39
N LEU A 60 4.41 15.65 -11.52
CA LEU A 60 4.10 14.99 -12.80
C LEU A 60 5.27 14.13 -13.28
N ARG A 61 6.49 14.67 -13.29
CA ARG A 61 7.69 13.90 -13.69
C ARG A 61 7.89 12.67 -12.82
N ARG A 62 7.76 12.81 -11.49
CA ARG A 62 7.85 11.68 -10.56
C ARG A 62 6.74 10.65 -10.81
N ALA A 63 5.54 11.10 -11.15
CA ALA A 63 4.42 10.21 -11.47
C ALA A 63 4.65 9.43 -12.76
N GLU A 64 5.23 10.05 -13.80
CA GLU A 64 5.62 9.36 -15.03
C GLU A 64 6.69 8.29 -14.76
N GLU A 65 7.70 8.61 -13.95
CA GLU A 65 8.72 7.63 -13.56
C GLU A 65 8.13 6.47 -12.76
N GLU A 66 7.19 6.74 -11.85
CA GLU A 66 6.52 5.72 -11.05
C GLU A 66 5.64 4.84 -11.92
N LEU A 67 4.88 5.42 -12.85
CA LEU A 67 4.07 4.66 -13.81
C LEU A 67 4.92 3.68 -14.63
N ASN A 68 6.06 4.16 -15.15
CA ASN A 68 7.02 3.31 -15.85
C ASN A 68 7.56 2.18 -14.94
N PHE A 69 7.81 2.47 -13.67
CA PHE A 69 8.28 1.47 -12.72
C PHE A 69 7.22 0.41 -12.41
N VAL A 70 5.97 0.82 -12.12
CA VAL A 70 4.90 -0.13 -11.76
C VAL A 70 4.56 -1.04 -12.95
N GLU A 71 4.51 -0.49 -14.17
CA GLU A 71 4.22 -1.26 -15.38
C GLU A 71 5.30 -2.32 -15.62
N ARG A 72 6.58 -1.92 -15.58
CA ARG A 72 7.72 -2.83 -15.76
C ARG A 72 7.80 -3.93 -14.71
N ASN A 73 7.22 -3.72 -13.53
CA ASN A 73 7.32 -4.65 -12.41
C ASN A 73 6.03 -5.43 -12.14
N GLY A 74 4.99 -5.26 -12.96
CA GLY A 74 3.69 -5.90 -12.77
C GLY A 74 3.03 -5.49 -11.46
N ILE A 75 3.14 -4.21 -11.09
CA ILE A 75 2.56 -3.64 -9.88
C ILE A 75 1.25 -2.96 -10.26
N ARG A 76 0.18 -3.28 -9.55
CA ARG A 76 -1.13 -2.65 -9.69
C ARG A 76 -1.23 -1.43 -8.79
N ILE A 77 -1.91 -0.40 -9.27
CA ILE A 77 -2.23 0.81 -8.52
C ILE A 77 -3.71 0.78 -8.20
N PHE A 78 -4.05 1.09 -6.95
CA PHE A 78 -5.42 1.23 -6.49
C PHE A 78 -5.62 2.66 -5.99
N PHE A 79 -6.66 3.32 -6.47
CA PHE A 79 -7.05 4.67 -6.04
C PHE A 79 -8.38 4.60 -5.30
N TRP A 80 -8.58 5.45 -4.30
CA TRP A 80 -9.72 5.40 -3.37
C TRP A 80 -11.13 5.36 -4.01
N ASP A 81 -11.26 5.89 -5.24
CA ASP A 81 -12.53 5.92 -5.99
C ASP A 81 -12.69 4.76 -6.98
N ASP A 82 -11.70 3.86 -7.08
CA ASP A 82 -11.78 2.67 -7.92
C ASP A 82 -12.79 1.65 -7.35
N GLU A 83 -13.43 0.90 -8.24
CA GLU A 83 -14.41 -0.14 -7.87
C GLU A 83 -13.77 -1.32 -7.15
N ASP A 84 -12.50 -1.62 -7.45
CA ASP A 84 -11.72 -2.70 -6.82
C ASP A 84 -10.91 -2.24 -5.59
N TYR A 85 -11.18 -1.03 -5.10
CA TYR A 85 -10.59 -0.56 -3.85
C TYR A 85 -11.24 -1.26 -2.65
N PRO A 86 -10.45 -1.83 -1.70
CA PRO A 86 -10.99 -2.68 -0.66
C PRO A 86 -12.00 -1.99 0.25
N ALA A 87 -13.22 -2.51 0.33
CA ALA A 87 -14.33 -1.85 1.02
C ALA A 87 -14.03 -1.59 2.50
N ARG A 88 -13.37 -2.56 3.17
CA ARG A 88 -12.95 -2.41 4.58
C ARG A 88 -11.90 -1.32 4.77
N LEU A 89 -10.95 -1.22 3.85
CA LEU A 89 -9.91 -0.19 3.91
C LEU A 89 -10.50 1.20 3.62
N LYS A 90 -11.45 1.30 2.69
CA LYS A 90 -12.14 2.55 2.33
C LYS A 90 -12.92 3.16 3.49
N ALA A 91 -13.40 2.32 4.42
CA ALA A 91 -14.11 2.74 5.61
C ALA A 91 -13.19 3.32 6.71
N CYS A 92 -11.87 3.14 6.62
CA CYS A 92 -10.92 3.70 7.58
C CYS A 92 -10.84 5.23 7.47
N VAL A 93 -10.67 5.90 8.61
CA VAL A 93 -10.60 7.38 8.67
C VAL A 93 -9.36 7.93 7.95
N ASP A 94 -8.32 7.13 7.92
CA ASP A 94 -7.00 7.35 7.34
C ASP A 94 -6.75 6.48 6.09
N ALA A 95 -7.82 6.02 5.43
CA ALA A 95 -7.73 5.24 4.19
C ALA A 95 -6.77 5.92 3.19
N PRO A 96 -5.81 5.16 2.60
CA PRO A 96 -4.87 5.73 1.66
C PRO A 96 -5.56 6.24 0.42
N LEU A 97 -5.12 7.42 -0.03
CA LEU A 97 -5.56 7.98 -1.31
C LEU A 97 -5.25 7.04 -2.47
N LEU A 98 -4.07 6.43 -2.43
CA LEU A 98 -3.50 5.57 -3.45
C LEU A 98 -2.56 4.56 -2.79
N PHE A 99 -2.56 3.32 -3.24
CA PHE A 99 -1.55 2.33 -2.86
C PHE A 99 -1.16 1.43 -4.03
N TYR A 100 -0.05 0.72 -3.85
CA TYR A 100 0.58 -0.15 -4.82
C TYR A 100 0.55 -1.60 -4.34
N VAL A 101 0.24 -2.54 -5.23
CA VAL A 101 0.25 -3.98 -4.92
C VAL A 101 1.06 -4.75 -5.94
N LYS A 102 1.96 -5.59 -5.45
CA LYS A 102 2.65 -6.61 -6.25
C LYS A 102 2.11 -7.99 -5.91
N GLY A 103 1.65 -8.72 -6.92
CA GLY A 103 0.95 -10.00 -6.77
C GLY A 103 -0.54 -9.88 -7.08
N ASP A 104 -1.21 -11.02 -7.20
CA ASP A 104 -2.63 -11.11 -7.58
C ASP A 104 -3.48 -11.60 -6.41
N VAL A 105 -3.48 -10.79 -5.35
CA VAL A 105 -4.19 -11.07 -4.11
C VAL A 105 -5.61 -10.52 -4.15
N ASN A 106 -6.58 -11.29 -3.67
CA ASN A 106 -7.92 -10.77 -3.40
C ASN A 106 -7.92 -9.91 -2.13
N LEU A 107 -7.84 -8.59 -2.30
CA LEU A 107 -7.81 -7.64 -1.18
C LEU A 107 -9.14 -7.57 -0.40
N ASP A 108 -10.25 -7.96 -1.02
CA ASP A 108 -11.59 -8.00 -0.43
C ASP A 108 -12.03 -9.43 -0.07
N ALA A 109 -11.07 -10.29 0.27
CA ALA A 109 -11.34 -11.64 0.79
C ALA A 109 -12.38 -11.60 1.92
N TRP A 110 -13.36 -12.50 1.88
CA TRP A 110 -14.48 -12.52 2.84
C TRP A 110 -13.99 -12.53 4.30
N LYS A 111 -13.01 -13.39 4.59
CA LYS A 111 -12.30 -13.44 5.88
C LYS A 111 -10.87 -12.96 5.71
N THR A 112 -10.50 -11.99 6.53
CA THR A 112 -9.16 -11.41 6.58
C THR A 112 -8.76 -11.26 8.02
N LEU A 113 -7.56 -11.70 8.37
CA LEU A 113 -7.02 -11.56 9.73
C LEU A 113 -5.65 -10.90 9.69
N ALA A 114 -5.52 -9.79 10.40
CA ALA A 114 -4.23 -9.17 10.68
C ALA A 114 -3.53 -9.91 11.83
N VAL A 115 -2.30 -10.35 11.61
CA VAL A 115 -1.46 -11.00 12.64
C VAL A 115 -0.24 -10.14 12.89
N VAL A 116 -0.12 -9.58 14.09
CA VAL A 116 0.96 -8.66 14.48
C VAL A 116 1.59 -9.10 15.79
N GLY A 117 2.85 -8.75 16.00
CA GLY A 117 3.48 -8.99 17.30
C GLY A 117 4.95 -8.59 17.38
N THR A 118 5.64 -9.12 18.39
CA THR A 118 7.03 -8.76 18.66
C THR A 118 7.98 -9.17 17.54
N ARG A 119 8.96 -8.30 17.26
CA ARG A 119 10.10 -8.62 16.37
C ARG A 119 11.08 -9.62 16.97
N LYS A 120 11.08 -9.77 18.29
CA LYS A 120 11.90 -10.70 19.07
C LYS A 120 10.97 -11.74 19.71
N MET A 121 10.59 -12.73 18.91
CA MET A 121 9.65 -13.77 19.30
C MET A 121 10.37 -14.92 20.03
N THR A 122 9.75 -15.46 21.08
CA THR A 122 10.22 -16.66 21.78
C THR A 122 9.87 -17.93 21.00
N ILE A 123 10.47 -19.06 21.35
CA ILE A 123 10.10 -20.37 20.77
C ILE A 123 8.63 -20.68 21.04
N GLU A 124 8.16 -20.40 22.25
CA GLU A 124 6.75 -20.57 22.60
C GLU A 124 5.83 -19.69 21.75
N GLY A 125 6.17 -18.40 21.58
CA GLY A 125 5.41 -17.49 20.72
C GLY A 125 5.38 -17.95 19.27
N LYS A 126 6.46 -18.56 18.78
CA LYS A 126 6.49 -19.22 17.46
C LYS A 126 5.46 -20.35 17.40
N CYS A 127 5.50 -21.29 18.35
CA CYS A 127 4.57 -22.42 18.38
C CYS A 127 3.11 -21.98 18.46
N GLN A 128 2.81 -20.95 19.27
CA GLN A 128 1.46 -20.40 19.40
C GLN A 128 1.00 -19.71 18.11
N THR A 129 1.87 -18.92 17.47
CA THR A 129 1.57 -18.29 16.18
C THR A 129 1.32 -19.34 15.11
N GLU A 130 2.16 -20.38 15.04
CA GLU A 130 2.01 -21.45 14.07
C GLU A 130 0.70 -22.23 14.29
N LYS A 131 0.43 -22.62 15.53
CA LYS A 131 -0.83 -23.29 15.90
C LYS A 131 -2.06 -22.46 15.54
N LEU A 132 -2.03 -21.15 15.79
CA LEU A 132 -3.12 -20.25 15.41
C LEU A 132 -3.39 -20.31 13.90
N ILE A 133 -2.33 -20.25 13.08
CA ILE A 133 -2.48 -20.31 11.62
C ILE A 133 -2.95 -21.69 11.16
N ASP A 134 -2.44 -22.77 11.76
CA ASP A 134 -2.88 -24.14 11.46
C ASP A 134 -4.38 -24.33 11.76
N ASP A 135 -4.83 -23.85 12.94
CA ASP A 135 -6.24 -23.90 13.34
C ASP A 135 -7.12 -23.06 12.40
N LEU A 136 -6.64 -21.89 11.96
CA LEU A 136 -7.35 -21.06 10.98
C LEU A 136 -7.43 -21.75 9.61
N ALA A 137 -6.35 -22.37 9.14
CA ALA A 137 -6.34 -23.07 7.86
C ALA A 137 -7.33 -24.23 7.84
N ALA A 138 -7.43 -24.99 8.93
CA ALA A 138 -8.35 -26.11 9.05
C ALA A 138 -9.83 -25.69 8.98
N ASN A 139 -10.16 -24.47 9.45
CA ASN A 139 -11.54 -24.00 9.55
C ASN A 139 -11.94 -22.99 8.45
N PHE A 140 -10.97 -22.29 7.87
CA PHE A 140 -11.17 -21.21 6.90
C PHE A 140 -10.08 -21.26 5.80
N PRO A 141 -10.16 -22.19 4.84
CA PRO A 141 -9.10 -22.40 3.85
C PRO A 141 -8.83 -21.19 2.93
N ASP A 142 -9.81 -20.28 2.80
CA ASP A 142 -9.69 -19.07 1.96
C ASP A 142 -9.41 -17.79 2.78
N ILE A 143 -9.04 -17.91 4.06
CA ILE A 143 -8.73 -16.73 4.89
C ILE A 143 -7.47 -16.04 4.40
N LEU A 144 -7.55 -14.72 4.22
CA LEU A 144 -6.38 -13.89 3.91
C LEU A 144 -5.63 -13.52 5.20
N ILE A 145 -4.39 -13.97 5.31
CA ILE A 145 -3.50 -13.56 6.41
C ILE A 145 -2.75 -12.29 6.03
N VAL A 146 -2.97 -11.21 6.77
CA VAL A 146 -2.32 -9.92 6.55
C VAL A 146 -1.30 -9.66 7.66
N SER A 147 -0.08 -9.25 7.29
CA SER A 147 0.93 -8.85 8.28
C SER A 147 1.98 -7.94 7.66
N GLY A 148 3.00 -7.55 8.41
CA GLY A 148 3.96 -6.51 8.04
C GLY A 148 5.27 -6.96 7.43
N LEU A 149 5.45 -8.27 7.22
CA LEU A 149 6.71 -8.90 6.81
C LEU A 149 7.91 -8.58 7.74
N ALA A 150 7.67 -8.10 8.96
CA ALA A 150 8.72 -7.83 9.93
C ALA A 150 9.33 -9.14 10.48
N TYR A 151 10.42 -9.03 11.24
CA TYR A 151 10.94 -10.14 12.02
C TYR A 151 9.93 -10.61 13.08
N GLY A 152 10.13 -11.82 13.60
CA GLY A 152 9.33 -12.37 14.69
C GLY A 152 7.97 -12.86 14.22
N VAL A 153 6.90 -12.34 14.81
CA VAL A 153 5.52 -12.82 14.60
C VAL A 153 5.09 -12.69 13.13
N ASP A 154 5.32 -11.54 12.50
CA ASP A 154 4.87 -11.26 11.13
C ASP A 154 5.39 -12.31 10.12
N ILE A 155 6.71 -12.50 10.04
CA ILE A 155 7.30 -13.48 9.13
C ILE A 155 6.92 -14.92 9.48
N CYS A 156 6.68 -15.22 10.77
CA CYS A 156 6.20 -16.52 11.20
C CYS A 156 4.80 -16.80 10.64
N ALA A 157 3.88 -15.84 10.78
CA ALA A 157 2.53 -15.94 10.27
C ALA A 157 2.51 -16.14 8.74
N HIS A 158 3.28 -15.33 7.99
CA HIS A 158 3.38 -15.48 6.53
C HIS A 158 3.90 -16.85 6.09
N ARG A 159 4.99 -17.33 6.71
CA ARG A 159 5.57 -18.63 6.37
C ARG A 159 4.62 -19.77 6.70
N ARG A 160 3.93 -19.70 7.83
CA ARG A 160 2.97 -20.74 8.20
C ARG A 160 1.71 -20.69 7.35
N ALA A 161 1.27 -19.51 6.92
CA ALA A 161 0.16 -19.36 5.96
C ALA A 161 0.51 -20.05 4.64
N LEU A 162 1.70 -19.79 4.09
CA LEU A 162 2.21 -20.43 2.89
C LEU A 162 2.27 -21.96 3.00
N GLN A 163 2.77 -22.49 4.12
CA GLN A 163 2.83 -23.94 4.36
C GLN A 163 1.46 -24.61 4.39
N ASN A 164 0.41 -23.86 4.79
CA ASN A 164 -0.97 -24.33 4.80
C ASN A 164 -1.73 -23.99 3.51
N GLY A 165 -1.07 -23.42 2.50
CA GLY A 165 -1.71 -23.01 1.25
C GLY A 165 -2.66 -21.82 1.38
N LEU A 166 -2.56 -21.06 2.47
CA LEU A 166 -3.39 -19.87 2.68
C LEU A 166 -2.84 -18.67 1.89
N PRO A 167 -3.71 -17.84 1.30
CA PRO A 167 -3.29 -16.57 0.72
C PRO A 167 -2.77 -15.63 1.81
N THR A 168 -1.74 -14.86 1.48
CA THR A 168 -1.17 -13.91 2.45
C THR A 168 -0.66 -12.62 1.82
N LEU A 169 -0.90 -11.51 2.52
CA LEU A 169 -0.58 -10.15 2.09
C LEU A 169 0.37 -9.48 3.08
N ALA A 170 1.55 -9.05 2.60
CA ALA A 170 2.46 -8.22 3.36
C ALA A 170 2.14 -6.73 3.14
N VAL A 171 1.97 -5.94 4.20
CA VAL A 171 1.87 -4.48 4.12
C VAL A 171 3.19 -3.86 4.58
N VAL A 172 3.89 -3.17 3.69
CA VAL A 172 5.26 -2.67 3.95
C VAL A 172 5.35 -1.15 4.02
N ALA A 173 6.34 -0.65 4.75
CA ALA A 173 6.53 0.76 5.09
C ALA A 173 7.56 1.48 4.19
N HIS A 174 7.72 1.01 2.95
CA HIS A 174 8.74 1.49 2.01
C HIS A 174 8.31 1.19 0.56
N GLY A 175 9.02 1.75 -0.42
CA GLY A 175 8.75 1.49 -1.83
C GLY A 175 8.98 0.02 -2.23
N LEU A 176 8.27 -0.45 -3.26
CA LEU A 176 8.34 -1.85 -3.72
C LEU A 176 9.62 -2.18 -4.53
N ASN A 177 10.51 -1.21 -4.74
CA ASN A 177 11.81 -1.40 -5.40
C ASN A 177 12.84 -2.13 -4.54
N ASN A 178 12.75 -2.02 -3.21
CA ASN A 178 13.68 -2.69 -2.30
C ASN A 178 12.96 -3.19 -1.05
N LEU A 179 12.80 -4.52 -0.96
CA LEU A 179 12.13 -5.14 0.17
C LEU A 179 13.00 -5.13 1.43
N TYR A 180 12.45 -4.65 2.54
CA TYR A 180 13.04 -4.70 3.87
C TYR A 180 12.16 -5.53 4.84
N PRO A 181 12.76 -6.43 5.64
CA PRO A 181 14.17 -6.80 5.63
C PRO A 181 14.53 -7.68 4.41
N SER A 182 15.76 -7.54 3.91
CA SER A 182 16.22 -8.26 2.71
C SER A 182 16.20 -9.79 2.86
N SER A 183 16.35 -10.29 4.09
CA SER A 183 16.26 -11.71 4.45
C SER A 183 14.89 -12.33 4.16
N HIS A 184 13.83 -11.54 4.04
CA HIS A 184 12.46 -12.03 3.80
C HIS A 184 12.06 -12.01 2.32
N ARG A 185 12.98 -11.62 1.42
CA ARG A 185 12.73 -11.62 -0.04
C ARG A 185 12.31 -12.97 -0.59
N GLY A 186 12.84 -14.07 -0.06
CA GLY A 186 12.45 -15.43 -0.46
C GLY A 186 10.98 -15.70 -0.17
N THR A 187 10.57 -15.47 1.08
CA THR A 187 9.16 -15.61 1.50
C THR A 187 8.26 -14.69 0.68
N ALA A 188 8.63 -13.43 0.47
CA ALA A 188 7.79 -12.50 -0.29
C ALA A 188 7.58 -12.91 -1.76
N LYS A 189 8.60 -13.52 -2.39
CA LYS A 189 8.44 -14.10 -3.74
C LYS A 189 7.47 -15.29 -3.73
N GLU A 190 7.58 -16.15 -2.73
CA GLU A 190 6.69 -17.29 -2.54
C GLU A 190 5.25 -16.84 -2.29
N MET A 191 5.04 -15.80 -1.47
CA MET A 191 3.74 -15.17 -1.26
C MET A 191 3.10 -14.74 -2.58
N ILE A 192 3.84 -14.02 -3.42
CA ILE A 192 3.34 -13.59 -4.73
C ILE A 192 3.02 -14.79 -5.64
N ALA A 193 3.90 -15.80 -5.66
CA ALA A 193 3.72 -16.98 -6.50
C ALA A 193 2.50 -17.84 -6.09
N SER A 194 2.14 -17.82 -4.81
CA SER A 194 1.02 -18.58 -4.25
C SER A 194 -0.30 -17.79 -4.20
N GLY A 195 -0.46 -16.73 -5.00
CA GLY A 195 -1.69 -15.93 -5.05
C GLY A 195 -1.84 -14.89 -3.93
N GLY A 196 -0.76 -14.65 -3.17
CA GLY A 196 -0.65 -13.55 -2.21
C GLY A 196 -0.03 -12.30 -2.82
N GLY A 197 0.43 -11.38 -1.98
CA GLY A 197 1.02 -10.14 -2.46
C GLY A 197 1.74 -9.29 -1.43
N ILE A 198 2.26 -8.15 -1.92
CA ILE A 198 2.92 -7.12 -1.12
C ILE A 198 2.25 -5.79 -1.46
N LEU A 199 1.73 -5.11 -0.44
CA LEU A 199 1.08 -3.80 -0.52
C LEU A 199 2.00 -2.72 0.08
N SER A 200 2.06 -1.57 -0.57
CA SER A 200 2.71 -0.37 -0.04
C SER A 200 1.96 0.88 -0.44
N GLU A 201 1.88 1.87 0.45
CA GLU A 201 1.41 3.23 0.12
C GLU A 201 2.54 4.11 -0.44
N PHE A 202 3.78 3.62 -0.39
CA PHE A 202 4.95 4.43 -0.66
C PHE A 202 5.46 4.21 -2.10
N PRO A 203 5.76 5.29 -2.86
CA PRO A 203 6.31 5.18 -4.21
C PRO A 203 7.71 4.56 -4.20
N LYS A 204 8.24 4.24 -5.39
CA LYS A 204 9.61 3.73 -5.52
C LYS A 204 10.63 4.69 -4.87
N GLY A 205 11.64 4.12 -4.26
CA GLY A 205 12.74 4.85 -3.64
C GLY A 205 12.45 5.36 -2.23
N THR A 206 11.22 5.24 -1.73
CA THR A 206 10.95 5.54 -0.31
C THR A 206 11.60 4.50 0.60
N GLU A 207 12.46 4.96 1.50
CA GLU A 207 13.12 4.13 2.51
C GLU A 207 12.21 3.84 3.71
N ALA A 208 12.55 2.79 4.46
CA ALA A 208 11.83 2.36 5.65
C ALA A 208 12.17 3.22 6.87
N PHE A 209 11.63 4.44 6.95
CA PHE A 209 11.79 5.31 8.12
C PHE A 209 10.93 4.86 9.30
N LYS A 210 11.37 5.14 10.53
CA LYS A 210 10.66 4.78 11.77
C LYS A 210 9.18 5.21 11.76
N GLN A 211 8.91 6.41 11.25
CA GLN A 211 7.57 6.99 11.18
C GLN A 211 6.66 6.21 10.21
N HIS A 212 7.20 5.71 9.10
CA HIS A 212 6.43 4.93 8.13
C HIS A 212 5.90 3.61 8.70
N PHE A 213 6.61 3.01 9.66
CA PHE A 213 6.12 1.81 10.33
C PHE A 213 4.88 2.07 11.20
N VAL A 214 4.78 3.28 11.77
CA VAL A 214 3.59 3.68 12.55
C VAL A 214 2.45 4.02 11.60
N GLN A 215 2.72 4.76 10.52
CA GLN A 215 1.73 5.08 9.49
C GLN A 215 1.15 3.83 8.81
N ARG A 216 1.98 2.80 8.61
CA ARG A 216 1.58 1.57 7.94
C ARG A 216 0.59 0.72 8.76
N ASN A 217 0.68 0.77 10.09
CA ASN A 217 -0.07 -0.10 11.00
C ASN A 217 -1.46 0.45 11.28
#